data_AF-M4VIW6-F1
#
_entry.id   AF-M4VIW6-F1
#
_cell.length_a   1.000
_cell.length_b   1.000
_cell.length_c   1.000
_cell.angle_alpha   90.00
_cell.angle_beta   90.00
_cell.angle_gamma   90.00
#
_symmetry.space_group_name_H-M   'P 1'
#
loop_
_entity.id
_entity.type
_entity.pdbx_description
1 polymer ?
#
loop_
_entity_poly.entity_id
_entity_poly.type
_entity_poly.pdbx_seq_one_letter_code
_entity_poly.pdbx_strand_id
1 'polypeptide(L)'
;MSQATSFDDIFAPRAVSADSPMDRPLAQRMDVALMINENQKVWIAHDRPFGDVMMWAEYDADAATLVLMSQSGRLHDLGMPIHKPFRKHLLKAREIHTVYMKNRQVADVGVLPLMVRETGIYHS
;
A
#
# COMPACT_ATOMS: atom_id res chain seq x y z
N MET A 1 -42.55 -8.08 -5.11
CA MET A 1 -41.74 -8.49 -6.27
C MET A 1 -40.27 -8.40 -5.84
N SER A 2 -39.61 -9.51 -5.51
CA SER A 2 -38.18 -9.51 -5.18
C SER A 2 -37.37 -9.61 -6.48
N GLN A 3 -36.55 -8.61 -6.78
CA GLN A 3 -35.54 -8.76 -7.83
C GLN A 3 -34.54 -9.83 -7.38
N ALA A 4 -34.36 -10.86 -8.20
CA ALA A 4 -33.27 -11.81 -8.04
C ALA A 4 -31.96 -11.10 -8.38
N THR A 5 -31.05 -11.01 -7.42
CA THR A 5 -29.69 -10.49 -7.63
C THR A 5 -28.97 -11.43 -8.60
N SER A 6 -28.45 -10.90 -9.71
CA SER A 6 -27.74 -11.70 -10.72
C SER A 6 -26.42 -12.21 -10.15
N PHE A 7 -25.93 -13.35 -10.65
CA PHE A 7 -24.61 -13.86 -10.29
C PHE A 7 -23.51 -12.83 -10.62
N ASP A 8 -23.69 -12.05 -11.67
CA ASP A 8 -22.77 -10.97 -12.06
C ASP A 8 -22.78 -9.80 -11.06
N ASP A 9 -23.89 -9.56 -10.36
CA ASP A 9 -23.98 -8.50 -9.33
C ASP A 9 -23.23 -8.88 -8.04
N ILE A 10 -23.05 -10.17 -7.78
CA ILE A 10 -22.33 -10.68 -6.60
C ILE A 10 -20.82 -10.44 -6.76
N PHE A 11 -20.31 -10.52 -8.00
CA PHE A 11 -18.89 -10.39 -8.32
C PHE A 11 -18.52 -9.06 -9.00
N ALA A 12 -19.49 -8.18 -9.25
CA ALA A 12 -19.21 -6.82 -9.67
C ALA A 12 -18.26 -6.18 -8.63
N PRO A 13 -17.19 -5.49 -9.06
CA PRO A 13 -16.29 -4.82 -8.13
C PRO A 13 -17.11 -3.86 -7.29
N ARG A 14 -17.27 -4.19 -6.00
CA ARG A 14 -18.09 -3.43 -5.07
C ARG A 14 -17.52 -2.02 -5.04
N ALA A 15 -18.28 -1.05 -5.53
CA ALA A 15 -17.89 0.34 -5.45
C ALA A 15 -17.61 0.64 -3.98
N VAL A 16 -16.37 1.01 -3.68
CA VAL A 16 -15.97 1.44 -2.35
C VAL A 16 -16.86 2.64 -2.00
N SER A 17 -17.68 2.52 -0.95
CA SER A 17 -18.61 3.59 -0.57
C SER A 17 -17.85 4.89 -0.32
N ALA A 18 -18.49 6.03 -0.55
CA ALA A 18 -17.87 7.34 -0.32
C ALA A 18 -17.34 7.51 1.12
N ASP A 19 -17.96 6.80 2.07
CA ASP A 19 -17.61 6.79 3.49
C ASP A 19 -16.53 5.75 3.87
N SER A 20 -16.04 4.97 2.90
CA SER A 20 -14.99 4.00 3.16
C SER A 20 -13.67 4.71 3.44
N PRO A 21 -12.90 4.27 4.45
CA PRO A 21 -11.56 4.78 4.70
C PRO A 21 -10.56 4.35 3.61
N MET A 22 -10.91 3.35 2.80
CA MET A 22 -10.04 2.83 1.73
C MET A 22 -10.11 3.72 0.49
N ASP A 23 -8.96 4.25 0.09
CA ASP A 23 -8.79 4.85 -1.22
C ASP A 23 -8.61 3.78 -2.31
N ARG A 24 -8.82 4.20 -3.56
CA ARG A 24 -8.36 3.40 -4.71
C ARG A 24 -6.85 3.15 -4.58
N PRO A 25 -6.36 1.93 -4.88
CA PRO A 25 -4.94 1.60 -4.73
C PRO A 25 -4.01 2.55 -5.49
N LEU A 26 -2.82 2.79 -4.95
CA LEU A 26 -1.84 3.73 -5.49
C LEU A 26 -1.44 3.36 -6.92
N ALA A 27 -1.15 2.08 -7.18
CA ALA A 27 -0.79 1.57 -8.51
C ALA A 27 -1.89 1.74 -9.58
N GLN A 28 -3.14 2.07 -9.20
CA GLN A 28 -4.21 2.39 -10.15
C GLN A 28 -4.29 3.89 -10.48
N ARG A 29 -3.56 4.74 -9.74
CA ARG A 29 -3.67 6.21 -9.80
C ARG A 29 -2.36 6.91 -10.16
N MET A 30 -1.23 6.25 -9.93
CA MET A 30 0.11 6.77 -10.13
C MET A 30 1.06 5.61 -10.39
N ASP A 31 2.19 5.88 -11.04
CA ASP A 31 3.24 4.89 -11.18
C ASP A 31 3.94 4.75 -9.84
N VAL A 32 3.94 3.53 -9.30
CA VAL A 32 4.61 3.18 -8.05
C VAL A 32 5.56 2.01 -8.25
N ALA A 33 6.68 2.03 -7.54
CA ALA A 33 7.63 0.93 -7.53
C ALA A 33 8.15 0.68 -6.11
N LEU A 34 8.19 -0.59 -5.73
CA LEU A 34 8.86 -1.05 -4.51
C LEU A 34 10.31 -1.41 -4.84
N MET A 35 11.26 -0.86 -4.09
CA MET A 35 12.69 -1.03 -4.33
C MET A 35 13.42 -1.34 -3.03
N ILE A 36 14.57 -1.99 -3.15
CA ILE A 36 15.53 -2.16 -2.06
C ILE A 36 16.83 -1.50 -2.51
N ASN A 37 17.36 -0.59 -1.70
CA ASN A 37 18.63 0.05 -2.00
C ASN A 37 19.83 -0.81 -1.51
N GLU A 38 21.04 -0.37 -1.82
CA GLU A 38 22.29 -1.04 -1.40
C GLU A 38 22.39 -1.25 0.12
N ASN A 39 21.80 -0.35 0.90
CA ASN A 39 21.74 -0.40 2.37
C ASN A 39 20.62 -1.29 2.92
N GLN A 40 20.00 -2.12 2.08
CA GLN A 40 18.90 -3.01 2.43
C GLN A 40 17.63 -2.29 2.95
N LYS A 41 17.52 -0.98 2.73
CA LYS A 41 16.33 -0.20 3.08
C LYS A 41 15.26 -0.36 2.01
N VAL A 42 14.01 -0.38 2.43
CA VAL A 42 12.84 -0.47 1.55
C VAL A 42 12.40 0.93 1.13
N TRP A 43 12.20 1.11 -0.18
CA TRP A 43 11.78 2.37 -0.79
C TRP A 43 10.52 2.18 -1.63
N ILE A 44 9.66 3.20 -1.62
CA ILE A 44 8.55 3.36 -2.55
C ILE A 44 8.87 4.56 -3.43
N ALA A 45 9.11 4.34 -4.71
CA ALA A 45 9.15 5.43 -5.69
C ALA A 45 7.76 5.69 -6.24
N HIS A 46 7.42 6.96 -6.46
CA HIS A 46 6.15 7.36 -7.04
C HIS A 46 6.30 8.60 -7.96
N ASP A 47 5.48 8.70 -9.00
CA ASP A 47 5.54 9.78 -10.01
C ASP A 47 4.62 10.98 -9.71
N ARG A 48 3.86 10.92 -8.61
CA ARG A 48 2.91 11.97 -8.19
C ARG A 48 2.98 12.18 -6.68
N PRO A 49 2.75 13.40 -6.18
CA PRO A 49 2.67 13.62 -4.74
C PRO A 49 1.46 12.88 -4.17
N PHE A 50 1.55 12.47 -2.90
CA PHE A 50 0.38 12.01 -2.17
C PHE A 50 -0.61 13.17 -2.01
N GLY A 51 -1.91 12.86 -2.03
CA GLY A 51 -2.97 13.87 -1.85
C GLY A 51 -3.16 14.30 -0.39
N ASP A 52 -2.47 13.65 0.53
CA ASP A 52 -2.49 13.90 1.97
C ASP A 52 -1.12 13.53 2.58
N VAL A 53 -0.88 13.93 3.82
CA VAL A 53 0.33 13.58 4.57
C VAL A 53 0.28 12.12 4.97
N MET A 54 1.24 11.31 4.51
CA MET A 54 1.38 9.92 4.94
C MET A 54 2.01 9.88 6.33
N MET A 55 1.42 9.09 7.24
CA MET A 55 1.82 9.00 8.64
C MET A 55 2.62 7.73 8.95
N TRP A 56 2.18 6.58 8.44
CA TRP A 56 2.89 5.30 8.57
C TRP A 56 2.51 4.34 7.45
N ALA A 57 3.26 3.25 7.33
CA ALA A 57 2.95 2.12 6.47
C ALA A 57 2.67 0.87 7.31
N GLU A 58 1.78 0.00 6.84
CA GLU A 58 1.45 -1.29 7.43
C GLU A 58 1.72 -2.40 6.41
N TYR A 59 2.61 -3.32 6.76
CA TYR A 59 2.86 -4.53 5.98
C TYR A 59 2.15 -5.70 6.64
N ASP A 60 1.21 -6.32 5.90
CA ASP A 60 0.61 -7.58 6.28
C ASP A 60 1.45 -8.74 5.70
N ALA A 61 2.10 -9.50 6.57
CA ALA A 61 2.98 -10.58 6.17
C ALA A 61 2.24 -11.76 5.53
N ASP A 62 1.01 -12.02 5.96
CA ASP A 62 0.20 -13.16 5.54
C ASP A 62 -0.47 -12.88 4.19
N ALA A 63 -1.07 -11.69 4.07
CA ALA A 63 -1.68 -11.22 2.82
C ALA A 63 -0.63 -10.76 1.80
N ALA A 64 0.61 -10.50 2.24
CA ALA A 64 1.68 -9.90 1.45
C ALA A 64 1.23 -8.58 0.78
N THR A 65 0.57 -7.73 1.55
CA THR A 65 0.08 -6.41 1.14
C THR A 65 0.76 -5.30 1.94
N LEU A 66 0.87 -4.13 1.33
CA LEU A 66 1.43 -2.94 1.95
C LEU A 66 0.43 -1.80 1.81
N VAL A 67 0.06 -1.19 2.92
CA VAL A 67 -0.91 -0.09 2.98
C VAL A 67 -0.27 1.12 3.64
N LEU A 68 -0.51 2.31 3.11
CA LEU A 68 -0.06 3.57 3.70
C LEU A 68 -1.26 4.24 4.38
N MET A 69 -1.08 4.70 5.62
CA MET A 69 -2.09 5.48 6.32
C MET A 69 -1.77 6.97 6.22
N SER A 70 -2.78 7.76 5.90
CA SER A 70 -2.71 9.22 5.85
C SER A 70 -3.15 9.88 7.17
N GLN A 71 -2.81 11.16 7.33
CA GLN A 71 -3.20 11.95 8.49
C GLN A 71 -4.71 12.12 8.61
N SER A 72 -5.44 12.18 7.48
CA SER A 72 -6.90 12.21 7.48
C SER A 72 -7.56 10.86 7.81
N GLY A 73 -6.76 9.81 8.06
CA GLY A 73 -7.25 8.47 8.36
C GLY A 73 -7.66 7.66 7.12
N ARG A 74 -7.29 8.12 5.91
CA ARG A 74 -7.46 7.34 4.68
C ARG A 74 -6.34 6.33 4.51
N LEU A 75 -6.72 5.14 4.07
CA LEU A 75 -5.84 4.02 3.77
C LEU A 75 -5.57 3.93 2.27
N HIS A 76 -4.30 3.87 1.90
CA HIS A 76 -3.84 3.77 0.53
C HIS A 76 -3.11 2.44 0.33
N ASP A 77 -3.82 1.44 -0.21
CA ASP A 77 -3.18 0.19 -0.63
C ASP A 77 -2.15 0.48 -1.73
N LEU A 78 -0.95 -0.07 -1.64
CA LEU A 78 0.06 0.08 -2.70
C LEU A 78 -0.47 -0.41 -4.05
N GLY A 79 -1.32 -1.45 -4.04
CA GLY A 79 -2.04 -1.94 -5.21
C GLY A 79 -1.24 -2.92 -6.07
N MET A 80 -0.13 -3.45 -5.56
CA MET A 80 0.71 -4.41 -6.26
C MET A 80 1.07 -5.60 -5.36
N PRO A 81 1.16 -6.83 -5.90
CA PRO A 81 1.63 -7.97 -5.14
C PRO A 81 3.07 -7.78 -4.64
N ILE A 82 3.30 -7.99 -3.35
CA ILE A 82 4.64 -7.90 -2.78
C ILE A 82 5.43 -9.18 -3.11
N HIS A 83 6.41 -9.02 -4.01
CA HIS A 83 7.23 -10.13 -4.50
C HIS A 83 8.08 -10.75 -3.36
N LYS A 84 8.21 -12.08 -3.35
CA LYS A 84 8.81 -12.86 -2.24
C LYS A 84 10.17 -12.32 -1.71
N PRO A 85 11.12 -11.89 -2.56
CA PRO A 85 12.39 -11.33 -2.11
C PRO A 85 12.26 -10.09 -1.24
N PHE A 86 11.21 -9.28 -1.41
CA PHE A 86 11.00 -8.06 -0.62
C PHE A 86 10.50 -8.34 0.80
N ARG A 87 9.81 -9.47 0.99
CA ARG A 87 9.15 -9.82 2.26
C ARG A 87 10.15 -9.86 3.43
N LYS A 88 11.32 -10.47 3.24
CA LYS A 88 12.36 -10.53 4.29
C LYS A 88 12.91 -9.16 4.70
N HIS A 89 12.85 -8.17 3.81
CA HIS A 89 13.28 -6.80 4.10
C HIS A 89 12.18 -6.05 4.83
N LEU A 90 10.93 -6.20 4.39
CA LEU A 90 9.76 -5.61 5.06
C LEU A 90 9.61 -6.12 6.49
N LEU A 91 9.76 -7.43 6.73
CA LEU A 91 9.70 -8.02 8.08
C LEU A 91 10.76 -7.47 9.06
N LYS A 92 11.88 -6.94 8.54
CA LYS A 92 12.99 -6.43 9.36
C LYS A 92 13.05 -4.90 9.38
N ALA A 93 12.32 -4.24 8.50
CA ALA A 93 12.36 -2.80 8.35
C ALA A 93 11.57 -2.13 9.47
N ARG A 94 12.12 -1.05 10.02
CA ARG A 94 11.42 -0.16 10.97
C ARG A 94 10.74 1.01 10.28
N GLU A 95 11.17 1.30 9.05
CA GLU A 95 10.73 2.44 8.27
C GLU A 95 10.72 2.07 6.79
N ILE A 96 9.86 2.75 6.04
CA ILE A 96 9.87 2.80 4.58
C ILE A 96 10.21 4.21 4.14
N HIS A 97 11.06 4.31 3.13
CA HIS A 97 11.39 5.58 2.51
C HIS A 97 10.48 5.77 1.30
N THR A 98 9.93 6.97 1.12
CA THR A 98 9.18 7.32 -0.09
C THR A 98 9.99 8.32 -0.89
N VAL A 99 9.97 8.19 -2.21
CA VAL A 99 10.64 9.14 -3.11
C VAL A 99 9.70 9.57 -4.21
N TYR A 100 9.40 10.87 -4.21
CA TYR A 100 8.66 11.50 -5.28
C TYR A 100 9.61 11.83 -6.42
N MET A 101 9.39 11.22 -7.57
CA MET A 101 10.13 11.47 -8.79
C MET A 101 9.36 12.41 -9.70
N LYS A 102 9.97 13.54 -10.10
CA LYS A 102 9.41 14.49 -11.07
C LYS A 102 10.47 14.82 -12.12
N ASN A 103 10.12 14.69 -13.40
CA ASN A 103 11.05 14.98 -14.51
C ASN A 103 12.40 14.24 -14.39
N ARG A 104 12.36 12.97 -13.96
CA ARG A 104 13.55 12.11 -13.71
C ARG A 104 14.48 12.62 -12.60
N GLN A 105 14.03 13.54 -11.75
CA GLN A 105 14.75 14.02 -10.59
C GLN A 105 13.96 13.72 -9.32
N VAL A 106 14.68 13.59 -8.20
CA VAL A 106 14.06 13.48 -6.87
C VAL A 106 13.50 14.85 -6.51
N ALA A 107 12.18 14.93 -6.33
CA ALA A 107 11.48 16.14 -5.94
C ALA A 107 11.22 16.22 -4.43
N ASP A 108 11.00 15.07 -3.79
CA ASP A 108 10.75 14.97 -2.34
C ASP A 108 11.10 13.58 -1.82
N VAL A 109 11.44 13.50 -0.53
CA VAL A 109 11.73 12.25 0.19
C VAL A 109 11.00 12.24 1.53
N GLY A 110 10.24 11.17 1.78
CA GLY A 110 9.56 10.93 3.03
C GLY A 110 10.12 9.71 3.76
N VAL A 111 9.97 9.69 5.08
CA VAL A 111 10.26 8.52 5.92
C VAL A 111 9.03 8.19 6.72
N LEU A 112 8.52 6.98 6.55
CA LEU A 112 7.32 6.48 7.21
C LEU A 112 7.72 5.37 8.18
N PRO A 113 7.31 5.40 9.45
CA PRO A 113 7.36 4.23 10.31
C PRO A 113 6.65 3.05 9.63
N LEU A 114 7.21 1.85 9.75
CA LEU A 114 6.63 0.63 9.22
C LEU A 114 6.15 -0.26 10.37
N MET A 115 4.86 -0.56 10.38
CA MET A 115 4.26 -1.55 11.26
C MET A 115 4.16 -2.87 10.49
N VAL A 116 4.62 -3.95 11.11
CA VAL A 116 4.53 -5.31 10.54
C VAL A 116 3.46 -6.07 11.31
N ARG A 117 2.48 -6.61 10.59
CA ARG A 117 1.44 -7.48 11.13
C ARG A 117 1.69 -8.91 10.68
N GLU A 118 1.84 -9.79 11.66
CA GLU A 118 1.83 -11.23 11.49
C GLU A 118 0.56 -11.73 12.22
N THR A 119 -0.49 -12.10 11.48
CA THR A 119 -1.64 -12.75 12.09
C THR A 119 -1.27 -14.22 12.32
N GLY A 120 -0.84 -14.54 13.54
CA GLY A 120 -0.38 -15.89 13.95
C GLY A 120 -1.41 -17.02 13.91
N ILE A 121 -2.41 -16.98 13.04
CA ILE A 121 -3.45 -18.00 12.88
C ILE A 121 -2.93 -19.19 12.04
N TYR A 122 -1.72 -19.70 12.28
CA TYR A 122 -1.29 -21.06 11.89
C TYR A 122 -0.03 -21.44 12.66
N HIS A 123 -0.20 -21.75 13.94
CA HIS A 123 0.69 -22.68 14.65
C HIS A 123 -0.24 -23.72 15.30
N SER A 124 -0.59 -24.76 14.53
CA SER A 124 -1.13 -26.03 15.02
C SER A 124 0.01 -27.01 15.19
#